data_AF-A0A356WWF5-F1
#
_entry.id   AF-A0A356WWF5-F1
#
_cell.length_a   1.000
_cell.length_b   1.000
_cell.length_c   1.000
_cell.angle_alpha   90.00
_cell.angle_beta   90.00
_cell.angle_gamma   90.00
#
_symmetry.space_group_name_H-M   'P 1'
#
loop_
_entity.id
_entity.type
_entity.pdbx_description
1 polymer ?
#
loop_
_entity_poly.entity_id
_entity_poly.type
_entity_poly.pdbx_seq_one_letter_code
_entity_poly.pdbx_strand_id
1 'polypeptide(L)' 'MNVLLMSSGGITILTSVVVFLLIILILVIVILVAKAKLMPSGNVKITVNKEKNLEVPMGSTLLNTLQSQNIFLSSACG' A
#
# COMPACT_ATOMS: atom_id res chain seq x y z
N MET A 1 -41.64 -12.31 -0.75
CA MET A 1 -40.24 -11.93 -1.06
C MET A 1 -39.40 -13.05 -1.70
N ASN A 2 -39.94 -14.27 -1.96
CA ASN A 2 -39.11 -15.44 -2.29
C ASN A 2 -39.38 -16.09 -3.68
N VAL A 3 -40.25 -15.53 -4.53
CA VAL A 3 -40.55 -16.15 -5.86
C VAL A 3 -39.74 -15.51 -6.99
N LEU A 4 -39.46 -14.21 -6.93
CA LEU A 4 -38.64 -13.50 -7.93
C LEU A 4 -37.15 -13.85 -7.84
N LEU A 5 -36.62 -14.08 -6.64
CA LEU A 5 -35.22 -14.51 -6.42
C LEU A 5 -34.99 -15.98 -6.82
N MET A 6 -36.02 -16.83 -6.72
CA MET A 6 -36.00 -18.23 -7.16
C MET A 6 -36.47 -18.41 -8.62
N SER A 7 -36.81 -17.33 -9.31
CA SER A 7 -37.08 -17.33 -10.75
C SER A 7 -35.75 -17.33 -11.51
N SER A 8 -35.70 -17.96 -12.69
CA SER A 8 -34.50 -18.06 -13.53
C SER A 8 -33.80 -16.72 -13.75
N GLY A 9 -34.56 -15.63 -13.86
CA GLY A 9 -34.03 -14.26 -13.94
C GLY A 9 -33.32 -13.79 -12.66
N GLY A 10 -33.90 -14.04 -11.49
CA GLY A 10 -33.31 -13.66 -10.20
C GLY A 10 -32.00 -14.39 -9.92
N ILE A 11 -31.94 -15.69 -10.23
CA ILE A 11 -30.73 -16.51 -10.09
C ILE A 11 -29.63 -16.02 -11.03
N THR A 12 -29.96 -15.57 -12.24
CA THR A 12 -29.00 -15.05 -13.22
C THR A 12 -28.35 -13.74 -12.74
N ILE A 13 -29.15 -12.82 -12.20
CA ILE A 13 -28.66 -11.54 -11.67
C ILE A 13 -27.78 -11.77 -10.45
N LEU A 14 -28.21 -12.63 -9.52
CA LEU A 14 -27.41 -12.95 -8.33
C LEU A 14 -26.07 -13.59 -8.72
N THR A 15 -26.10 -14.55 -9.65
CA THR A 15 -24.89 -15.25 -10.09
C THR A 15 -23.93 -14.31 -10.81
N SER A 16 -24.42 -13.42 -11.68
CA SER A 16 -23.55 -12.47 -12.41
C SER A 16 -22.88 -11.46 -11.46
N VAL A 17 -23.61 -10.94 -10.47
CA VAL A 17 -23.05 -10.03 -9.46
C VAL A 17 -21.99 -10.73 -8.61
N VAL A 18 -22.25 -11.96 -8.15
CA VAL A 18 -21.29 -12.73 -7.34
C VAL A 18 -20.02 -13.03 -8.13
N VAL A 19 -20.13 -13.50 -9.38
CA VAL A 19 -18.96 -13.80 -10.22
C VAL A 19 -18.15 -12.54 -10.49
N PHE A 20 -18.82 -11.43 -10.83
CA PHE A 20 -18.15 -10.16 -11.09
C PHE A 20 -17.41 -9.63 -9.85
N LEU A 21 -18.05 -9.71 -8.68
CA LEU A 21 -17.43 -9.34 -7.41
C LEU A 21 -16.19 -10.20 -7.12
N LEU A 22 -16.25 -11.51 -7.33
CA LEU A 22 -15.13 -12.41 -7.10
C LEU A 22 -13.93 -12.07 -8.00
N ILE A 23 -14.17 -11.78 -9.28
CA ILE A 23 -13.11 -11.38 -10.22
C ILE A 23 -12.41 -10.11 -9.74
N ILE A 24 -13.18 -9.09 -9.34
CA ILE A 24 -12.61 -7.83 -8.82
C ILE A 24 -11.83 -8.09 -7.54
N LEU A 25 -12.37 -8.90 -6.62
CA LEU A 25 -11.70 -9.22 -5.36
C LEU A 25 -10.35 -9.90 -5.60
N ILE A 26 -10.31 -10.86 -6.52
CA ILE A 26 -9.07 -11.55 -6.94
C ILE A 26 -8.08 -10.52 -7.49
N LEU A 27 -8.52 -9.62 -8.37
CA LEU A 27 -7.66 -8.60 -8.96
C LEU A 27 -7.07 -7.66 -7.90
N VAL A 28 -7.89 -7.20 -6.95
CA VAL A 28 -7.43 -6.35 -5.84
C VAL A 28 -6.40 -7.07 -4.98
N ILE A 29 -6.62 -8.35 -4.65
CA ILE A 29 -5.65 -9.15 -3.89
C ILE A 29 -4.32 -9.22 -4.64
N VAL A 30 -4.33 -9.49 -5.95
CA VAL A 30 -3.13 -9.53 -6.77
C VAL A 30 -2.39 -8.19 -6.74
N ILE A 31 -3.09 -7.07 -6.90
CA ILE A 31 -2.50 -5.73 -6.85
C ILE A 31 -1.89 -5.44 -5.48
N LEU A 32 -2.57 -5.81 -4.39
CA LEU A 32 -2.07 -5.59 -3.03
C LEU A 32 -0.82 -6.44 -2.73
N VAL A 33 -0.79 -7.70 -3.17
CA VAL A 33 0.39 -8.57 -3.03
C VAL A 33 1.55 -8.02 -3.87
N ALA A 34 1.28 -7.61 -5.11
CA ALA A 34 2.29 -6.99 -5.96
C ALA A 34 2.85 -5.71 -5.31
N LYS A 35 1.98 -4.83 -4.81
CA LYS A 35 2.38 -3.63 -4.06
C LYS A 35 3.26 -3.96 -2.86
N ALA A 36 2.87 -4.95 -2.05
CA ALA A 36 3.63 -5.35 -0.86
C ALA A 36 5.02 -5.92 -1.19
N LYS A 37 5.21 -6.48 -2.38
CA LYS A 37 6.49 -7.04 -2.84
C LYS A 37 7.36 -6.04 -3.60
N LEU A 38 6.74 -5.16 -4.39
CA LEU A 38 7.42 -4.18 -5.24
C LEU A 38 7.76 -2.91 -4.48
N MET A 39 6.99 -2.56 -3.46
CA MET A 39 7.33 -1.42 -2.60
C MET A 39 8.38 -1.85 -1.59
N PRO A 40 9.57 -1.24 -1.59
CA PRO A 40 10.55 -1.48 -0.56
C PRO A 40 9.92 -1.17 0.80
N SER A 41 10.25 -1.99 1.80
CA SER A 41 9.73 -1.89 3.16
C SER A 41 10.88 -2.19 4.12
N GLY A 42 10.94 -1.49 5.25
CA GLY A 42 11.96 -1.71 6.28
C GLY A 42 12.88 -0.50 6.52
N ASN A 43 14.00 -0.77 7.18
CA ASN A 43 14.98 0.26 7.51
C ASN A 43 16.01 0.40 6.38
N VAL A 44 16.36 1.64 6.05
CA VAL A 44 17.41 1.97 5.11
C VAL A 44 18.60 2.56 5.85
N LYS A 45 19.80 2.33 5.30
CA LYS A 45 21.03 2.86 5.85
C LYS A 45 21.38 4.18 5.16
N ILE A 46 21.50 5.25 5.93
CA ILE A 46 21.93 6.57 5.47
C ILE A 46 23.34 6.82 5.99
N THR A 47 24.28 7.13 5.10
CA THR A 47 25.63 7.55 5.46
C THR A 47 25.77 9.05 5.30
N VAL A 48 25.96 9.76 6.41
CA VAL A 48 26.18 11.21 6.44
C VAL A 48 27.68 11.48 6.52
N ASN A 49 28.20 12.25 5.55
CA ASN A 49 29.61 12.67 5.47
C ASN A 49 30.64 11.53 5.60
N LYS A 50 30.28 10.30 5.22
CA LYS A 50 31.13 9.09 5.33
C LYS A 50 31.54 8.70 6.77
N GLU A 51 30.99 9.36 7.78
CA GLU A 51 31.34 9.14 9.18
C GLU A 51 30.17 8.55 9.98
N LYS A 52 28.95 9.05 9.75
CA LYS A 52 27.76 8.63 10.53
C LYS A 52 26.89 7.72 9.69
N ASN A 53 26.63 6.51 10.19
CA ASN A 53 25.73 5.55 9.59
C ASN A 53 24.47 5.45 10.43
N LEU A 54 23.32 5.78 9.84
CA LEU A 54 22.02 5.80 10.50
C LEU A 54 21.13 4.74 9.86
N GLU A 55 20.53 3.86 10.67
CA GLU A 55 19.46 2.99 10.20
C GLU A 55 18.12 3.62 10.58
N VAL A 56 17.33 3.93 9.56
CA VAL A 56 16.12 4.72 9.70
C VAL A 56 14.97 4.08 8.93
N PRO A 57 13.74 4.14 9.45
CA PRO A 57 12.58 3.64 8.74
C PRO A 57 12.35 4.48 7.47
N MET A 58 12.06 3.80 6.37
CA MET A 58 11.74 4.46 5.12
C MET A 58 10.31 5.01 5.09
N GLY A 59 10.07 6.03 4.26
CA GLY A 59 8.73 6.61 4.03
C GLY A 59 8.54 8.05 4.52
N SER A 60 9.53 8.62 5.20
CA SER A 60 9.58 10.06 5.50
C SER A 60 10.61 10.77 4.61
N THR A 61 10.55 12.10 4.54
CA THR A 61 11.53 12.87 3.77
C THR A 61 12.92 12.76 4.40
N LEU A 62 13.97 12.90 3.59
CA LEU A 62 15.35 12.88 4.08
C LEU A 62 15.56 13.92 5.18
N LEU A 63 15.03 15.14 4.99
CA LEU A 63 15.17 16.23 5.96
C LEU A 63 14.52 15.88 7.30
N ASN A 64 13.28 15.37 7.29
CA ASN A 64 12.57 14.98 8.51
C ASN A 64 13.28 13.81 9.22
N THR A 65 13.80 12.86 8.44
CA THR A 65 14.60 11.74 8.96
C THR A 65 15.86 12.22 9.67
N LEU A 66 16.58 13.19 9.08
CA LEU A 66 17.80 13.75 9.67
C LEU A 66 17.49 14.60 10.92
N GLN A 67 16.43 15.40 10.90
CA GLN A 67 15.98 16.16 12.07
C GLN A 67 15.58 15.24 13.24
N SER A 68 14.92 14.12 12.96
CA SER A 68 14.58 13.09 13.97
C SER A 68 15.83 12.46 14.60
N GLN A 69 16.97 12.50 13.90
CA GLN A 69 18.29 12.07 14.38
C GLN A 69 19.14 13.24 14.90
N ASN A 70 18.51 14.38 15.24
CA ASN A 70 19.15 15.61 15.73
C ASN A 70 20.15 16.25 14.76
N ILE A 71 19.99 16.00 13.45
CA ILE A 71 20.77 16.64 12.39
C ILE A 71 19.87 17.68 11.71
N PHE A 72 20.04 18.94 12.09
CA PHE A 72 19.26 20.05 11.56
C PHE A 72 19.97 20.65 10.35
N LEU A 73 19.41 20.44 9.16
CA LEU A 73 19.77 21.24 7.99
C LEU A 73 18.83 22.43 7.90
N SER A 74 19.39 23.61 7.71
CA SER A 74 18.64 24.85 7.51
C SER A 74 18.06 24.87 6.09
N SER A 75 17.09 24.01 5.81
CA SER A 75 16.37 23.96 4.54
C SER A 75 15.12 24.83 4.61
N ALA A 76 15.06 25.88 3.79
CA ALA A 76 13.92 26.79 3.73
C ALA A 76 12.68 26.19 3.03
N CYS A 77 12.81 25.02 2.40
CA CYS A 77 11.77 24.41 1.55
C CYS A 77 11.14 23.14 2.14
N GLY A 78 11.62 22.67 3.31
CA GLY A 78 11.20 21.39 3.90
C GLY A 78 11.80 20.14 3.27
#